data_AF-A0A7C9A2J5-F1
#
_entry.id   AF-A0A7C9A2J5-F1
#
_cell.length_a   1.000
_cell.length_b   1.000
_cell.length_c   1.000
_cell.angle_alpha   90.00
_cell.angle_beta   90.00
_cell.angle_gamma   90.00
#
_symmetry.space_group_name_H-M   'P 1'
#
loop_
_entity.id
_entity.type
_entity.pdbx_description
1 polymer ?
#
loop_
_entity_poly.entity_id
_entity_poly.type
_entity_poly.pdbx_seq_one_letter_code
_entity_poly.pdbx_strand_id
1 'polypeptide(L)'
;HYCSACGIIRAGFSPKLDGIATLSSSWRAHVAIPDDMEAEFAFMNVKRAMLVCRIIAGRVGFDPLSPIEKDDLGFDSLVGRGRVGPCKVDDEELLVFNPRAVLPCFLIVYSV
;
A
#
# COMPACT_ATOMS: atom_id res chain seq x y z
N HIS A 1 14.10 14.96 -13.33
CA HIS A 1 13.02 13.94 -13.41
C HIS A 1 12.85 13.31 -12.03
N TYR A 2 11.65 13.36 -11.47
CA TYR A 2 11.32 12.77 -10.17
C TYR A 2 10.06 11.93 -10.33
N CYS A 3 10.14 10.63 -10.08
CA CYS A 3 8.97 9.75 -10.06
C CYS A 3 8.58 9.44 -8.61
N SER A 4 7.39 8.89 -8.41
CA SER A 4 6.88 8.53 -7.09
C SER A 4 7.80 7.58 -6.32
N ALA A 5 8.47 6.64 -7.00
CA ALA A 5 9.43 5.73 -6.38
C ALA A 5 10.69 6.47 -5.87
N CYS A 6 11.27 7.39 -6.66
CA CYS A 6 12.34 8.28 -6.19
C CYS A 6 11.89 9.13 -5.00
N GLY A 7 10.62 9.56 -5.04
CA GLY A 7 9.83 10.07 -3.94
C GLY A 7 10.06 9.35 -2.63
N ILE A 8 9.60 8.11 -2.62
CA ILE A 8 9.57 7.24 -1.44
C ILE A 8 10.99 6.87 -1.01
N ILE A 9 11.91 6.61 -1.94
CA ILE A 9 13.30 6.26 -1.60
C ILE A 9 14.01 7.42 -0.92
N ARG A 10 13.80 8.65 -1.39
CA ARG A 10 14.49 9.84 -0.85
C ARG A 10 13.87 10.35 0.45
N ALA A 11 12.54 10.44 0.49
CA ALA A 11 11.81 11.10 1.58
C ALA A 11 11.13 10.12 2.54
N GLY A 12 11.11 8.83 2.22
CA GLY A 12 10.29 7.84 2.91
C GLY A 12 8.83 7.89 2.48
N PHE A 13 8.01 7.06 3.11
CA PHE A 13 6.56 7.11 2.93
C PHE A 13 5.97 8.34 3.61
N SER A 14 5.09 9.04 2.90
CA SER A 14 4.36 10.17 3.48
C SER A 14 3.37 9.67 4.53
N PRO A 15 3.25 10.33 5.70
CA PRO A 15 2.17 10.07 6.64
C PRO A 15 0.86 10.51 6.00
N LYS A 16 0.19 9.58 5.32
CA LYS A 16 -1.19 9.81 4.87
C LYS A 16 -2.09 9.81 6.11
N LEU A 17 -3.13 10.65 6.09
CA LEU A 17 -4.11 10.72 7.18
C LEU A 17 -4.60 9.32 7.57
N ASP A 18 -4.76 8.42 6.59
CA ASP A 18 -5.30 7.07 6.79
C ASP A 18 -4.25 5.96 6.89
N GLY A 19 -2.95 6.26 6.83
CA GLY A 19 -1.89 5.26 6.84
C GLY A 19 -1.47 4.75 5.47
N ILE A 20 -0.57 3.76 5.47
CA ILE A 20 0.04 3.18 4.28
C ILE A 20 -0.56 1.80 4.03
N ALA A 21 -1.30 1.67 2.94
CA ALA A 21 -1.82 0.38 2.48
C ALA A 21 -0.69 -0.48 1.92
N THR A 22 -0.62 -1.73 2.38
CA THR A 22 0.31 -2.74 1.89
C THR A 22 -0.48 -3.99 1.49
N LEU A 23 -0.01 -4.66 0.44
CA LEU A 23 -0.69 -5.82 -0.15
C LEU A 23 0.21 -7.05 -0.04
N SER A 24 -0.37 -8.16 0.39
CA SER A 24 0.35 -9.41 0.66
C SER A 24 0.87 -10.14 -0.58
N SER A 25 0.35 -9.81 -1.77
CA SER A 25 0.76 -10.44 -3.04
C SER A 25 1.06 -9.42 -4.14
N SER A 26 2.00 -9.77 -5.01
CA SER A 26 2.36 -8.97 -6.19
C SER A 26 1.19 -8.84 -7.17
N TRP A 27 0.35 -9.88 -7.30
CA TRP A 27 -0.86 -9.82 -8.11
C TRP A 27 -1.81 -8.73 -7.62
N ARG A 28 -2.10 -8.68 -6.32
CA ARG A 28 -2.96 -7.62 -5.75
C ARG A 28 -2.34 -6.24 -5.92
N ALA A 29 -1.03 -6.11 -5.70
CA ALA A 29 -0.31 -4.87 -5.93
C ALA A 29 -0.39 -4.40 -7.38
N HIS A 30 -0.36 -5.33 -8.34
CA HIS A 30 -0.52 -5.04 -9.76
C HIS A 30 -1.92 -4.51 -10.09
N VAL A 31 -2.97 -5.26 -9.72
CA VAL A 31 -4.36 -4.93 -10.07
C VAL A 31 -4.92 -3.75 -9.29
N ALA A 32 -4.23 -3.29 -8.24
CA ALA A 32 -4.58 -2.06 -7.52
C ALA A 32 -4.37 -0.79 -8.35
N ILE A 33 -3.58 -0.86 -9.42
CA ILE A 33 -3.38 0.23 -10.38
C ILE A 33 -4.14 -0.12 -11.66
N PRO A 34 -5.20 0.62 -12.03
CA PRO A 34 -5.96 0.42 -13.26
C PRO A 34 -5.08 0.33 -14.51
N ASP A 35 -5.46 -0.51 -15.47
CA ASP A 35 -4.70 -0.74 -16.71
C ASP A 35 -4.69 0.47 -17.64
N ASP A 36 -5.78 1.23 -17.65
CA ASP A 36 -5.95 2.47 -18.42
C ASP A 36 -5.05 3.60 -17.92
N MET A 37 -4.64 3.60 -16.64
CA MET A 37 -3.75 4.62 -16.08
C MET A 37 -2.41 4.70 -16.83
N GLU A 38 -1.85 3.57 -17.27
CA GLU A 38 -0.60 3.58 -18.05
C GLU A 38 -0.81 4.16 -19.45
N ALA A 39 -1.97 3.87 -20.07
CA ALA A 39 -2.34 4.42 -21.38
C ALA A 39 -2.60 5.94 -21.31
N GLU A 40 -3.30 6.42 -20.27
CA GLU A 40 -3.56 7.84 -20.03
C GLU A 40 -2.26 8.65 -19.92
N PHE A 41 -1.22 8.05 -19.34
CA PHE A 41 0.07 8.69 -19.10
C PHE A 41 1.19 8.21 -20.05
N ALA A 42 0.84 7.53 -21.14
CA ALA A 42 1.81 6.95 -22.09
C ALA A 42 2.77 8.00 -22.67
N PHE A 43 2.28 9.23 -22.91
CA PHE A 43 3.09 10.35 -23.40
C PHE A 43 4.23 10.76 -22.46
N MET A 44 4.17 10.38 -21.18
CA MET A 44 5.21 10.67 -20.18
C MET A 44 6.23 9.54 -20.02
N ASN A 45 6.15 8.46 -20.82
CA ASN A 45 7.01 7.27 -20.69
C ASN A 45 6.98 6.69 -19.26
N VAL A 46 5.80 6.63 -18.65
CA VAL A 46 5.62 6.03 -17.32
C VAL A 46 5.95 4.54 -17.35
N LYS A 47 6.39 4.01 -16.21
CA LYS A 47 6.62 2.57 -16.01
C LYS A 47 5.99 2.15 -14.70
N ARG A 48 5.51 0.90 -14.64
CA ARG A 48 5.04 0.32 -13.38
C ARG A 48 6.20 -0.06 -12.48
N ALA A 49 5.98 0.11 -11.18
CA ALA A 49 6.93 -0.31 -10.18
C ALA A 49 6.23 -0.82 -8.92
N MET A 50 6.75 -1.92 -8.36
CA MET A 50 6.36 -2.44 -7.05
C MET A 50 7.48 -2.24 -6.04
N LEU A 51 7.11 -1.82 -4.83
CA LEU A 51 8.05 -1.69 -3.72
C LEU A 51 7.80 -2.82 -2.72
N VAL A 52 8.69 -3.81 -2.71
CA VAL A 52 8.66 -4.88 -1.71
C VAL A 52 9.22 -4.31 -0.42
N CYS A 53 8.42 -4.34 0.64
CA CYS A 53 8.77 -3.76 1.93
C CYS A 53 8.77 -4.81 3.04
N ARG A 54 9.66 -4.67 4.02
CA ARG A 54 9.54 -5.33 5.32
C ARG A 54 8.69 -4.44 6.23
N ILE A 55 7.64 -5.01 6.81
CA ILE A 55 6.70 -4.28 7.66
C ILE A 55 6.89 -4.64 9.13
N ILE A 56 6.98 -3.64 9.99
CA ILE A 56 6.89 -3.79 11.44
C ILE A 56 5.43 -3.54 11.83
N ALA A 57 4.60 -4.59 11.82
CA ALA A 57 3.15 -4.46 11.97
C ALA A 57 2.71 -4.06 13.39
N GLY A 58 3.54 -4.32 14.41
CA GLY A 58 3.22 -4.03 15.81
C GLY A 58 1.94 -4.75 16.27
N ARG A 59 1.11 -4.07 17.06
CA ARG A 59 -0.22 -4.56 17.44
C ARG A 59 -1.16 -4.42 16.26
N VAL A 60 -1.60 -5.56 15.74
CA VAL A 60 -2.49 -5.63 14.58
C VAL A 60 -3.93 -5.68 15.07
N GLY A 61 -4.73 -4.70 14.68
CA GLY A 61 -6.18 -4.75 14.81
C GLY A 61 -6.83 -5.42 13.61
N PHE A 62 -8.03 -5.96 13.81
CA PHE A 62 -8.84 -6.55 12.74
C PHE A 62 -10.11 -5.72 12.62
N ASP A 63 -10.41 -5.16 11.45
CA ASP A 63 -11.64 -4.38 11.25
C ASP A 63 -12.77 -5.29 10.77
N PRO A 64 -13.85 -5.50 11.57
CA PRO A 64 -14.98 -6.31 11.16
C PRO A 64 -16.22 -5.50 10.80
N LEU A 65 -16.21 -4.14 10.69
CA LEU A 65 -17.30 -3.23 10.22
C LEU A 65 -17.44 -1.91 11.04
N SER A 66 -16.38 -1.30 11.58
CA SER A 66 -16.53 0.00 12.29
C SER A 66 -15.43 1.00 11.94
N PRO A 67 -15.72 2.31 11.86
CA PRO A 67 -14.68 3.34 11.76
C PRO A 67 -13.93 3.33 13.09
N ILE A 68 -12.90 2.50 13.19
CA ILE A 68 -12.01 2.45 14.34
C ILE A 68 -11.37 3.83 14.44
N GLU A 69 -11.83 4.61 15.42
CA GLU A 69 -11.17 5.86 15.79
C GLU A 69 -9.74 5.53 16.20
N LYS A 70 -8.78 6.13 15.50
CA LYS A 70 -7.34 5.83 15.59
C LYS A 70 -6.76 6.01 17.01
N ASP A 71 -7.47 6.73 17.87
CA ASP A 71 -6.99 7.11 19.20
C ASP A 71 -7.36 6.11 20.32
N ASP A 72 -8.40 5.28 20.15
CA ASP A 72 -8.99 4.57 21.31
C ASP A 72 -8.55 3.11 21.49
N LEU A 73 -7.89 2.49 20.49
CA LEU A 73 -7.60 1.05 20.54
C LEU A 73 -6.10 0.68 20.52
N GLY A 74 -5.21 1.65 20.35
CA GLY A 74 -3.76 1.42 20.49
C GLY A 74 -3.18 0.40 19.50
N PHE A 75 -3.73 0.28 18.29
CA PHE A 75 -3.16 -0.57 17.24
C PHE A 75 -2.13 0.18 16.40
N ASP A 76 -1.08 -0.52 15.98
CA ASP A 76 -0.02 0.01 15.12
C ASP A 76 -0.32 -0.22 13.62
N SER A 77 -1.18 -1.21 13.33
CA SER A 77 -1.68 -1.52 11.99
C SER A 77 -3.07 -2.18 12.04
N LEU A 78 -3.79 -2.15 10.91
CA LEU A 78 -5.10 -2.80 10.74
C LEU A 78 -5.11 -3.73 9.53
N VAL A 79 -5.66 -4.92 9.72
CA VAL A 79 -6.04 -5.79 8.59
C VAL A 79 -7.45 -5.40 8.15
N GLY A 80 -7.59 -5.00 6.89
CA GLY A 80 -8.87 -4.61 6.30
C GLY A 80 -9.27 -5.54 5.15
N ARG A 81 -10.58 -5.76 4.99
CA ARG A 81 -11.11 -6.21 3.70
C ARG A 81 -10.94 -5.07 2.71
N GLY A 82 -10.17 -5.29 1.65
CA GLY A 82 -9.85 -4.26 0.67
C GLY A 82 -11.10 -3.56 0.13
N ARG A 83 -10.97 -2.27 -0.19
CA ARG A 83 -12.06 -1.42 -0.74
C ARG A 83 -12.57 -1.85 -2.13
N VAL A 84 -12.34 -3.09 -2.55
CA VAL A 84 -12.63 -3.60 -3.89
C VAL A 84 -13.35 -4.95 -3.81
N GLY A 85 -14.69 -4.91 -3.74
CA GLY A 85 -15.57 -5.99 -4.18
C GLY A 85 -15.78 -7.18 -3.21
N PRO A 86 -16.89 -7.93 -3.40
CA PRO A 86 -17.31 -9.00 -2.50
C PRO A 86 -16.66 -10.34 -2.88
N CYS A 87 -15.38 -10.53 -2.58
CA CYS A 87 -14.70 -11.81 -2.85
C CYS A 87 -13.87 -12.28 -1.64
N LYS A 88 -14.50 -13.12 -0.80
CA LYS A 88 -13.94 -14.18 0.07
C LYS A 88 -12.49 -14.00 0.61
N VAL A 89 -12.36 -13.60 1.88
CA VAL A 89 -11.75 -14.33 3.03
C VAL A 89 -10.24 -14.71 2.96
N ASP A 90 -9.53 -14.40 1.87
CA ASP A 90 -8.05 -14.50 1.79
C ASP A 90 -7.42 -13.08 1.70
N ASP A 91 -8.04 -12.15 2.45
CA ASP A 91 -8.11 -10.70 2.19
C ASP A 91 -7.20 -9.87 3.10
N GLU A 92 -5.88 -9.96 2.99
CA GLU A 92 -4.99 -9.23 3.92
C GLU A 92 -4.35 -8.00 3.25
N GLU A 93 -5.14 -6.94 3.08
CA GLU A 93 -4.56 -5.59 3.01
C GLU A 93 -4.19 -5.16 4.43
N LEU A 94 -2.93 -4.79 4.64
CA LEU A 94 -2.45 -4.30 5.94
C LEU A 94 -2.21 -2.79 5.85
N LEU A 95 -2.96 -2.04 6.64
CA LEU A 95 -2.87 -0.60 6.76
C LEU A 95 -1.95 -0.24 7.94
N VAL A 96 -0.83 0.43 7.66
CA VAL A 96 0.20 0.76 8.65
C VAL A 96 0.20 2.26 8.94
N PHE A 97 0.03 2.65 10.20
CA PHE A 97 -0.11 4.07 10.55
C PHE A 97 1.22 4.80 10.71
N ASN A 98 2.28 4.09 11.08
CA ASN A 98 3.61 4.68 11.21
C ASN A 98 4.44 4.48 9.93
N PRO A 99 4.77 5.54 9.16
CA PRO A 99 5.57 5.42 7.95
C PRO A 99 6.97 4.84 8.17
N ARG A 100 7.53 5.00 9.37
CA ARG A 100 8.85 4.44 9.72
C ARG A 100 8.82 2.93 9.92
N ALA A 101 7.64 2.32 10.03
CA ALA A 101 7.47 0.88 10.15
C ALA A 101 7.48 0.16 8.78
N VAL A 102 7.47 0.91 7.68
CA VAL A 102 7.51 0.38 6.30
C VAL A 102 8.93 0.55 5.76
N LEU A 103 9.67 -0.55 5.67
CA LEU A 103 11.08 -0.54 5.26
C LEU A 103 11.21 -1.03 3.82
N PRO A 104 11.53 -0.16 2.84
CA PRO A 104 11.76 -0.59 1.46
C PRO A 104 12.91 -1.60 1.38
N CYS A 105 12.68 -2.74 0.75
CA CYS A 105 13.69 -3.77 0.51
C CYS A 105 14.11 -3.78 -0.97
N PHE A 106 13.13 -3.86 -1.88
CA PHE A 106 13.38 -3.98 -3.31
C PHE A 106 12.41 -3.12 -4.11
N LEU A 107 12.93 -2.43 -5.12
CA LEU A 107 12.13 -1.76 -6.14
C LEU A 107 12.16 -2.63 -7.41
N ILE A 108 11.00 -3.10 -7.84
CA ILE A 108 10.83 -3.92 -9.04
C ILE A 108 10.16 -3.06 -10.09
N VAL A 109 10.88 -2.70 -11.15
CA VAL A 109 10.32 -2.02 -12.32
C VAL A 109 10.00 -3.08 -13.37
N TYR A 110 8.78 -3.05 -13.89
CA TYR A 110 8.30 -4.06 -14.84
C TYR A 110 7.37 -3.44 -15.88
N SER A 111 7.16 -4.18 -16.97
CA SER A 111 6.18 -3.89 -18.01
C SER A 111 5.05 -4.91 -17.93
N VAL A 112 3.84 -4.51 -18.30
CA VAL A 112 2.68 -5.40 -18.42
C VAL A 112 2.72 -6.12 -19.76
#